data_AF-D4F2W0-F1
#
_entry.id   AF-D4F2W0-F1
#
_cell.length_a   1.000
_cell.length_b   1.000
_cell.length_c   1.000
_cell.angle_alpha   90.00
_cell.angle_beta   90.00
_cell.angle_gamma   90.00
#
_symmetry.space_group_name_H-M   'P 1'
#
loop_
_entity.id
_entity.type
_entity.pdbx_description
1 polymer ?
#
loop_
_entity_poly.entity_id
_entity_poly.type
_entity_poly.pdbx_seq_one_letter_code
_entity_poly.pdbx_strand_id
1 'polypeptide(L)'
;AYKQRLASALRTVLSAEEQVYHLPGYDLLIRLRPATSSSSLRRIERAVRSFRLQWSGLPLKRQHGLCYCRVPGAFEGLSDLIGELSAMAEHSLDSGRVECLALNQRRLQRGIARKSGMLRQLQQALEQQRLVLLAQPIIGFRGERYQEIVLALRDDQGALLPADRFLPIADEFGLRATIDRWIVTQTLAFIANHRHALAGIRVAISLSGTTLSPPTLPGWLATVLQQAHIEPWQLILIFDATELAALAPARSTLEALRTMGCHLALDGVDGVHAGEGLSGEAQADILLMTPSLSRRAQPESLERHIVAALCQVAHLRRQRVVARAVEGDAQRQHLRQLGIDAVQGRDAGQAIPLAELLSSEGEKKE
;
A
#
# COMPACT_ATOMS: atom_id res chain seq x y z
N ALA A 1 -15.07 15.01 7.26
CA ALA A 1 -16.41 15.51 7.65
C ALA A 1 -17.25 14.50 8.47
N TYR A 2 -17.59 13.31 7.94
CA TYR A 2 -18.46 12.34 8.65
C TYR A 2 -17.91 11.92 10.03
N LYS A 3 -16.66 11.47 10.06
CA LYS A 3 -15.94 11.04 11.28
C LYS A 3 -15.91 12.11 12.39
N GLN A 4 -15.67 13.37 12.02
CA GLN A 4 -15.67 14.49 12.97
C GLN A 4 -17.06 14.74 13.58
N ARG A 5 -18.12 14.69 12.75
CA ARG A 5 -19.49 14.86 13.24
C ARG A 5 -19.96 13.68 14.10
N LEU A 6 -19.58 12.45 13.74
CA LEU A 6 -19.83 11.27 14.57
C LEU A 6 -19.11 11.40 15.92
N ALA A 7 -17.83 11.79 15.93
CA ALA A 7 -17.08 12.03 17.16
C ALA A 7 -17.74 13.11 18.03
N SER A 8 -18.24 14.21 17.43
CA SER A 8 -18.99 15.25 18.15
C SER A 8 -20.29 14.72 18.76
N ALA A 9 -21.03 13.89 18.03
CA ALA A 9 -22.26 13.27 18.53
C ALA A 9 -21.98 12.26 19.65
N LEU A 10 -20.84 11.56 19.60
CA LEU A 10 -20.43 10.65 20.66
C LEU A 10 -20.06 11.40 21.95
N ARG A 11 -19.41 12.56 21.84
CA ARG A 11 -19.06 13.39 23.02
C ARG A 11 -20.27 13.80 23.85
N THR A 12 -21.46 13.93 23.27
CA THR A 12 -22.69 14.27 24.03
C THR A 12 -23.23 13.09 24.84
N VAL A 13 -22.79 11.86 24.52
CA VAL A 13 -23.24 10.62 25.16
C VAL A 13 -22.21 10.12 26.17
N LEU A 14 -20.97 10.58 26.07
CA LEU A 14 -19.86 10.23 26.95
C LEU A 14 -19.84 11.09 28.21
N SER A 15 -19.27 10.54 29.28
CA SER A 15 -19.02 11.28 30.52
C SER A 15 -17.74 12.13 30.42
N ALA A 16 -17.57 13.11 31.31
CA ALA A 16 -16.45 14.06 31.26
C ALA A 16 -15.05 13.43 31.30
N GLU A 17 -14.92 12.23 31.89
CA GLU A 17 -13.66 11.49 31.98
C GLU A 17 -13.41 10.56 30.77
N GLU A 18 -14.40 10.39 29.90
CA GLU A 18 -14.33 9.56 28.70
C GLU A 18 -13.97 10.43 27.49
N GLN A 19 -13.09 9.93 26.61
CA GLN A 19 -12.56 10.72 25.50
C GLN A 19 -12.65 9.97 24.18
N VAL A 20 -12.83 10.74 23.10
CA VAL A 20 -12.83 10.25 21.72
C VAL A 20 -11.56 10.74 21.03
N TYR A 21 -10.78 9.81 20.51
CA TYR A 21 -9.56 10.05 19.75
C TYR A 21 -9.78 9.70 18.28
N HIS A 22 -9.13 10.47 17.40
CA HIS A 22 -9.12 10.21 15.98
C HIS A 22 -7.89 9.38 15.63
N LEU A 23 -8.11 8.18 15.10
CA LEU A 23 -7.05 7.37 14.52
C LEU A 23 -6.85 7.73 13.04
N PRO A 24 -5.76 7.29 12.37
CA PRO A 24 -5.67 7.33 10.91
C PRO A 24 -6.84 6.62 10.22
N GLY A 25 -7.10 6.92 8.94
CA GLY A 25 -8.20 6.32 8.19
C GLY A 25 -9.59 6.65 8.76
N TYR A 26 -10.44 5.63 8.89
CA TYR A 26 -11.86 5.80 9.25
C TYR A 26 -12.18 5.58 10.73
N ASP A 27 -11.20 5.14 11.54
CA ASP A 27 -11.46 4.64 12.89
C ASP A 27 -11.53 5.72 13.97
N LEU A 28 -12.39 5.50 14.97
CA LEU A 28 -12.47 6.32 16.18
C LEU A 28 -12.17 5.43 17.39
N LEU A 29 -11.28 5.90 18.26
CA LEU A 29 -11.00 5.24 19.52
C LEU A 29 -11.75 5.94 20.64
N ILE A 30 -12.48 5.18 21.46
CA ILE A 30 -13.19 5.72 22.62
C ILE A 30 -12.56 5.14 23.89
N ARG A 31 -11.97 6.00 24.72
CA ARG A 31 -11.49 5.60 26.05
C ARG A 31 -12.61 5.74 27.06
N LEU A 32 -13.00 4.59 27.60
CA LEU A 32 -14.05 4.46 28.61
C LEU A 32 -13.45 4.36 30.02
N ARG A 33 -14.26 4.63 31.04
CA ARG A 33 -13.84 4.47 32.44
C ARG A 33 -13.69 2.99 32.83
N PRO A 34 -12.86 2.66 33.84
CA PRO A 34 -12.67 1.29 34.29
C PRO A 34 -13.97 0.60 34.76
N ALA A 35 -14.89 1.37 35.36
CA ALA A 35 -16.18 0.91 35.87
C ALA A 35 -17.33 0.98 34.85
N THR A 36 -17.02 1.12 33.55
CA THR A 36 -18.08 1.26 32.54
C THR A 36 -18.94 -0.01 32.46
N SER A 37 -20.21 0.17 32.81
CA SER A 37 -21.24 -0.87 32.84
C SER A 37 -21.68 -1.28 31.43
N SER A 38 -22.27 -2.47 31.31
CA SER A 38 -22.89 -2.93 30.06
C SER A 38 -24.00 -1.99 29.54
N SER A 39 -24.62 -1.20 30.43
CA SER A 39 -25.60 -0.18 30.04
C SER A 39 -24.96 1.01 29.31
N SER A 40 -23.74 1.39 29.67
CA SER A 40 -23.01 2.49 29.02
C SER A 40 -22.53 2.10 27.63
N LEU A 41 -22.04 0.87 27.46
CA LEU A 41 -21.68 0.31 26.14
C LEU A 41 -22.89 0.27 25.20
N ARG A 42 -24.05 -0.21 25.68
CA ARG A 42 -25.31 -0.19 24.91
C ARG A 42 -25.75 1.22 24.51
N ARG A 43 -25.50 2.21 25.36
CA ARG A 43 -25.81 3.61 25.07
C ARG A 43 -24.95 4.15 23.93
N ILE A 44 -23.64 3.85 23.95
CA ILE A 44 -22.70 4.22 22.88
C ILE A 44 -23.07 3.51 21.58
N GLU A 45 -23.29 2.19 21.64
CA GLU A 45 -23.73 1.41 20.48
C GLU A 45 -24.98 2.01 19.84
N ARG A 46 -26.00 2.34 20.65
CA ARG A 46 -27.23 2.94 20.15
C ARG A 46 -26.97 4.29 19.48
N ALA A 47 -26.13 5.13 20.06
CA ALA A 47 -25.76 6.43 19.49
C ALA A 47 -25.04 6.30 18.14
N VAL A 48 -24.11 5.35 18.02
CA VAL A 48 -23.42 5.07 16.75
C VAL A 48 -24.39 4.54 15.70
N ARG A 49 -25.26 3.59 16.07
CA ARG A 49 -26.24 2.99 15.13
C ARG A 49 -27.32 3.97 14.69
N SER A 50 -27.73 4.91 15.56
CA SER A 50 -28.73 5.92 15.24
C SER A 50 -28.17 7.14 14.51
N PHE A 51 -26.85 7.35 14.52
CA PHE A 51 -26.22 8.50 13.88
C PHE A 51 -26.54 8.56 12.37
N ARG A 52 -27.01 9.73 11.93
CA ARG A 52 -27.26 10.05 10.52
C ARG A 52 -26.61 11.38 10.22
N LEU A 53 -25.82 11.42 9.15
CA LEU A 53 -25.24 12.67 8.69
C LEU A 53 -26.21 13.34 7.70
N GLN A 54 -26.66 14.55 7.98
CA GLN A 54 -27.33 15.38 6.98
C GLN A 54 -26.26 15.99 6.05
N TRP A 55 -26.30 15.62 4.77
CA TRP A 55 -25.43 16.18 3.74
C TRP A 55 -26.27 16.64 2.55
N SER A 56 -26.24 17.95 2.28
CA SER A 56 -27.06 18.60 1.23
C SER A 56 -28.56 18.28 1.32
N GLY A 57 -29.09 18.16 2.54
CA GLY A 57 -30.51 17.85 2.80
C GLY A 57 -30.87 16.36 2.73
N LEU A 58 -29.93 15.48 2.38
CA LEU A 58 -30.14 14.03 2.34
C LEU A 58 -29.50 13.35 3.57
N PRO A 59 -30.21 12.41 4.22
CA PRO A 59 -29.66 11.64 5.32
C PRO A 59 -28.72 10.55 4.81
N LEU A 60 -27.43 10.69 5.08
CA LEU A 60 -26.41 9.70 4.79
C LEU A 60 -26.21 8.77 6.00
N LYS A 61 -26.49 7.48 5.79
CA LYS A 61 -26.28 6.41 6.77
C LYS A 61 -25.10 5.54 6.30
N ARG A 62 -24.10 5.37 7.18
CA ARG A 62 -23.07 4.33 7.02
C ARG A 62 -23.28 3.22 8.04
N GLN A 63 -22.85 2.01 7.70
CA GLN A 63 -22.66 0.96 8.70
C GLN A 63 -21.43 1.30 9.55
N HIS A 64 -21.47 0.89 10.81
CA HIS A 64 -20.37 1.13 11.74
C HIS A 64 -20.05 -0.20 12.43
N GLY A 65 -18.79 -0.57 12.38
CA GLY A 65 -18.22 -1.66 13.14
C GLY A 65 -17.94 -1.19 14.56
N LEU A 66 -18.18 -2.03 15.55
CA LEU A 66 -17.97 -1.69 16.96
C LEU A 66 -17.28 -2.86 17.64
N CYS A 67 -16.10 -2.59 18.20
CA CYS A 67 -15.40 -3.51 19.08
C CYS A 67 -15.02 -2.79 20.38
N TYR A 68 -15.05 -3.51 21.50
CA TYR A 68 -14.49 -3.03 22.76
C TYR A 68 -13.63 -4.10 23.42
N CYS A 69 -12.69 -3.66 24.26
CA CYS A 69 -11.94 -4.52 25.15
C CYS A 69 -11.91 -3.90 26.55
N ARG A 70 -11.52 -4.70 27.56
CA ARG A 70 -11.19 -4.21 28.90
C ARG A 70 -9.71 -4.43 29.14
N VAL A 71 -8.98 -3.36 29.42
CA VAL A 71 -7.54 -3.40 29.67
C VAL A 71 -7.26 -3.56 31.17
N PRO A 72 -6.63 -4.66 31.63
CA PRO A 72 -6.26 -4.82 33.02
C PRO A 72 -5.01 -4.00 33.34
N GLY A 73 -5.15 -2.94 34.13
CA GLY A 73 -4.03 -2.19 34.72
C GLY A 73 -3.06 -1.57 33.71
N ALA A 74 -1.79 -1.46 34.10
CA ALA A 74 -0.72 -0.97 33.23
C ALA A 74 -0.51 -1.93 32.05
N PHE A 75 -0.63 -1.40 30.84
CA PHE A 75 -0.62 -2.17 29.60
C PHE A 75 0.42 -1.61 28.64
N GLU A 76 1.33 -2.48 28.21
CA GLU A 76 2.30 -2.19 27.14
C GLU A 76 1.77 -2.74 25.80
N GLY A 77 1.99 -2.02 24.70
CA GLY A 77 1.51 -2.42 23.37
C GLY A 77 0.15 -1.84 22.97
N LEU A 78 -0.15 -0.59 23.35
CA LEU A 78 -1.41 0.08 22.99
C LEU A 78 -1.68 0.10 21.47
N SER A 79 -0.63 0.26 20.65
CA SER A 79 -0.73 0.25 19.19
C SER A 79 -1.28 -1.08 18.66
N ASP A 80 -0.77 -2.21 19.17
CA ASP A 80 -1.21 -3.55 18.79
C ASP A 80 -2.67 -3.79 19.17
N LEU A 81 -3.04 -3.37 20.38
CA LEU A 81 -4.41 -3.47 20.84
C LEU A 81 -5.37 -2.66 19.96
N ILE A 82 -4.98 -1.44 19.60
CA ILE A 82 -5.75 -0.60 18.69
C ILE A 82 -5.89 -1.29 17.33
N GLY A 83 -4.83 -1.92 16.81
CA GLY A 83 -4.87 -2.69 15.58
C GLY A 83 -5.84 -3.87 15.64
N GLU A 84 -5.77 -4.69 16.70
CA GLU A 84 -6.70 -5.82 16.90
C GLU A 84 -8.15 -5.36 17.07
N LEU A 85 -8.37 -4.27 17.80
CA LEU A 85 -9.70 -3.66 17.96
C LEU A 85 -10.25 -3.19 16.62
N SER A 86 -9.42 -2.60 15.76
CA SER A 86 -9.84 -2.09 14.45
C SER A 86 -10.21 -3.25 13.52
N ALA A 87 -9.37 -4.29 13.43
CA ALA A 87 -9.68 -5.49 12.65
C ALA A 87 -10.96 -6.20 13.13
N MET A 88 -11.17 -6.28 14.44
CA MET A 88 -12.38 -6.88 14.99
C MET A 88 -13.63 -5.98 14.82
N ALA A 89 -13.44 -4.66 14.77
CA ALA A 89 -14.50 -3.73 14.40
C ALA A 89 -14.88 -3.87 12.92
N GLU A 90 -13.94 -4.15 12.02
CA GLU A 90 -14.27 -4.47 10.63
C GLU A 90 -15.09 -5.76 10.55
N HIS A 91 -14.72 -6.81 11.28
CA HIS A 91 -15.53 -8.03 11.35
C HIS A 91 -16.95 -7.78 11.90
N SER A 92 -17.10 -6.82 12.81
CA SER A 92 -18.40 -6.37 13.34
C SER A 92 -19.31 -5.78 12.25
N LEU A 93 -18.77 -5.24 11.16
CA LEU A 93 -19.57 -4.77 10.02
C LEU A 93 -20.31 -5.92 9.34
N ASP A 94 -19.65 -7.08 9.21
CA ASP A 94 -20.22 -8.28 8.60
C ASP A 94 -21.17 -9.00 9.57
N SER A 95 -20.76 -9.15 10.83
CA SER A 95 -21.57 -9.85 11.85
C SER A 95 -22.79 -9.04 12.30
N GLY A 96 -22.74 -7.71 12.12
CA GLY A 96 -23.78 -6.78 12.56
C GLY A 96 -23.92 -6.69 14.09
N ARG A 97 -23.00 -7.27 14.85
CA ARG A 97 -23.00 -7.33 16.32
C ARG A 97 -21.75 -6.65 16.87
N VAL A 98 -21.86 -6.04 18.05
CA VAL A 98 -20.69 -5.47 18.73
C VAL A 98 -19.79 -6.62 19.21
N GLU A 99 -18.53 -6.58 18.80
CA GLU A 99 -17.55 -7.60 19.18
C GLU A 99 -16.87 -7.24 20.52
N CYS A 100 -16.62 -8.25 21.35
CA CYS A 100 -15.88 -8.09 22.60
C CYS A 100 -14.54 -8.80 22.47
N LEU A 101 -13.45 -8.02 22.38
CA LEU A 101 -12.11 -8.58 22.38
C LEU A 101 -11.73 -8.96 23.82
N ALA A 102 -11.79 -10.25 24.13
CA ALA A 102 -11.23 -10.78 25.37
C ALA A 102 -9.71 -10.67 25.29
N LEU A 103 -9.11 -9.80 26.11
CA LEU A 103 -7.65 -9.70 26.21
C LEU A 103 -7.10 -11.01 26.76
N ASN A 104 -6.66 -11.87 25.86
CA ASN A 104 -5.79 -12.97 26.24
C ASN A 104 -4.37 -12.40 26.27
N GLN A 105 -3.84 -12.09 27.46
CA GLN A 105 -2.47 -11.58 27.63
C GLN A 105 -1.44 -12.44 26.88
N ARG A 106 -1.69 -13.76 26.74
CA ARG A 106 -0.83 -14.66 25.95
C ARG A 106 -0.89 -14.39 24.44
N ARG A 107 -2.01 -13.94 23.87
CA ARG A 107 -2.09 -13.54 22.45
C ARG A 107 -1.32 -12.26 22.20
N LEU A 108 -1.47 -11.24 23.05
CA LEU A 108 -0.74 -9.99 22.91
C LEU A 108 0.76 -10.19 23.11
N GLN A 109 1.18 -10.93 24.15
CA GLN A 109 2.57 -11.31 24.34
C GLN A 109 3.13 -12.11 23.16
N ARG A 110 2.32 -12.98 22.54
CA ARG A 110 2.69 -13.67 21.29
C ARG A 110 2.79 -12.71 20.11
N GLY A 111 1.94 -11.68 20.03
CA GLY A 111 2.00 -10.64 19.00
C GLY A 111 3.29 -9.83 19.10
N ILE A 112 3.61 -9.32 20.29
CA ILE A 112 4.86 -8.61 20.58
C ILE A 112 6.06 -9.53 20.31
N ALA A 113 6.06 -10.77 20.81
CA ALA A 113 7.14 -11.73 20.57
C ALA A 113 7.31 -12.06 19.07
N ARG A 114 6.22 -12.15 18.30
CA ARG A 114 6.26 -12.35 16.85
C ARG A 114 6.86 -11.15 16.13
N LYS A 115 6.42 -9.92 16.46
CA LYS A 115 6.97 -8.69 15.89
C LYS A 115 8.45 -8.53 16.20
N SER A 116 8.86 -8.71 17.47
CA SER A 116 10.26 -8.67 17.86
C SER A 116 11.08 -9.79 17.21
N GLY A 117 10.49 -10.98 17.02
CA GLY A 117 11.11 -12.08 16.26
C GLY A 117 11.37 -11.70 14.81
N MET A 118 10.35 -11.17 14.13
CA MET A 118 10.46 -10.72 12.73
C MET A 118 11.42 -9.54 12.57
N LEU A 119 11.43 -8.58 13.51
CA LEU A 119 12.38 -7.48 13.51
C LEU A 119 13.83 -7.98 13.58
N ARG A 120 14.12 -8.92 14.49
CA ARG A 120 15.44 -9.55 14.57
C ARG A 120 15.79 -10.27 13.27
N GLN A 121 14.84 -11.02 12.70
CA GLN A 121 15.04 -11.71 11.43
C GLN A 121 15.33 -10.73 10.29
N LEU A 122 14.64 -9.59 10.23
CA LEU A 122 14.83 -8.54 9.23
C LEU A 122 16.20 -7.84 9.39
N GLN A 123 16.59 -7.49 10.62
CA GLN A 123 17.91 -6.92 10.90
C GLN A 123 19.04 -7.88 10.51
N GLN A 124 18.91 -9.16 10.91
CA GLN A 124 19.86 -10.19 10.50
C GLN A 124 19.86 -10.38 8.98
N ALA A 125 18.71 -10.28 8.31
CA ALA A 125 18.64 -10.44 6.86
C ALA A 125 19.32 -9.30 6.10
N LEU A 126 19.26 -8.08 6.63
CA LEU A 126 19.99 -6.92 6.12
C LEU A 126 21.51 -7.13 6.26
N GLU A 127 21.98 -7.74 7.34
CA GLU A 127 23.39 -8.03 7.59
C GLU A 127 23.91 -9.26 6.82
N GLN A 128 23.10 -10.30 6.72
CA GLN A 128 23.47 -11.63 6.22
C GLN A 128 23.06 -11.89 4.75
N GLN A 129 22.70 -10.84 4.00
CA GLN A 129 22.31 -10.94 2.58
C GLN A 129 21.15 -11.92 2.32
N ARG A 130 20.18 -12.02 3.25
CA ARG A 130 19.01 -12.90 3.10
C ARG A 130 17.82 -12.25 2.38
N LEU A 131 17.95 -10.97 2.07
CA LEU A 131 17.01 -10.26 1.21
C LEU A 131 17.23 -10.65 -0.24
N VAL A 132 16.14 -10.99 -0.93
CA VAL A 132 16.14 -11.41 -2.34
C VAL A 132 15.31 -10.43 -3.13
N LEU A 133 15.87 -9.90 -4.21
CA LEU A 133 15.13 -9.12 -5.19
C LEU A 133 14.53 -10.04 -6.24
N LEU A 134 13.23 -9.90 -6.45
CA LEU A 134 12.49 -10.55 -7.52
C LEU A 134 12.14 -9.51 -8.58
N ALA A 135 12.09 -9.94 -9.84
CA ALA A 135 11.63 -9.15 -10.98
C ALA A 135 10.31 -9.73 -11.47
N GLN A 136 9.27 -8.91 -11.49
CA GLN A 136 7.96 -9.28 -12.02
C GLN A 136 7.66 -8.47 -13.29
N PRO A 137 7.34 -9.13 -14.42
CA PRO A 137 7.12 -8.43 -15.67
C PRO A 137 5.81 -7.64 -15.66
N ILE A 138 5.89 -6.43 -16.21
CA ILE A 138 4.75 -5.62 -16.64
C ILE A 138 4.82 -5.53 -18.15
N ILE A 139 3.76 -5.99 -18.82
CA ILE A 139 3.71 -6.14 -20.28
C ILE A 139 2.64 -5.22 -20.85
N GLY A 140 3.11 -4.30 -21.68
CA GLY A 140 2.33 -3.38 -22.47
C GLY A 140 1.65 -3.98 -23.68
N PHE A 141 0.53 -3.40 -24.09
CA PHE A 141 -0.12 -3.77 -25.34
C PHE A 141 0.54 -3.15 -26.58
N ARG A 142 1.43 -2.16 -26.41
CA ARG A 142 2.14 -1.49 -27.50
C ARG A 142 3.62 -1.90 -27.58
N GLY A 143 3.99 -2.97 -26.89
CA GLY A 143 5.35 -3.52 -26.89
C GLY A 143 6.25 -3.01 -25.76
N GLU A 144 5.76 -2.10 -24.91
CA GLU A 144 6.50 -1.72 -23.71
C GLU A 144 6.61 -2.89 -22.74
N ARG A 145 7.79 -3.04 -22.14
CA ARG A 145 8.05 -4.07 -21.13
C ARG A 145 9.02 -3.51 -20.11
N TYR A 146 8.73 -3.75 -18.84
CA TYR A 146 9.60 -3.41 -17.73
C TYR A 146 9.36 -4.35 -16.57
N GLN A 147 10.25 -4.34 -15.58
CA GLN A 147 10.18 -5.24 -14.43
C GLN A 147 9.84 -4.46 -13.17
N GLU A 148 8.79 -4.82 -12.44
CA GLU A 148 8.63 -4.37 -11.05
C GLU A 148 9.58 -5.18 -10.16
N ILE A 149 10.39 -4.47 -9.37
CA ILE A 149 11.29 -5.08 -8.40
C ILE A 149 10.54 -5.26 -7.10
N VAL A 150 10.43 -6.52 -6.67
CA VAL A 150 9.70 -6.92 -5.47
C VAL A 150 10.68 -7.53 -4.48
N LEU A 151 10.57 -7.12 -3.22
CA LEU A 151 11.40 -7.66 -2.16
C LEU A 151 10.79 -8.95 -1.61
N ALA A 152 11.65 -9.95 -1.39
CA ALA A 152 11.34 -11.14 -0.62
C ALA A 152 12.44 -11.37 0.43
N LEU A 153 12.09 -12.08 1.50
CA LEU A 153 13.01 -12.48 2.55
C LEU A 153 13.18 -13.99 2.51
N ARG A 154 14.42 -14.48 2.46
CA ARG A 154 14.68 -15.92 2.61
C ARG A 154 14.69 -16.28 4.10
N ASP A 155 13.79 -17.17 4.49
CA ASP A 155 13.74 -17.67 5.86
C ASP A 155 14.85 -18.69 6.15
N ASP A 156 14.94 -19.14 7.41
CA ASP A 156 15.96 -20.10 7.85
C ASP A 156 15.81 -21.49 7.17
N GLN A 157 14.65 -21.78 6.59
CA GLN A 157 14.36 -23.01 5.85
C GLN A 157 14.59 -22.85 4.35
N GLY A 158 15.01 -21.66 3.89
CA GLY A 158 15.29 -21.36 2.50
C GLY A 158 14.08 -20.90 1.68
N ALA A 159 12.88 -20.85 2.27
CA ALA A 159 11.66 -20.42 1.60
C ALA A 159 11.60 -18.88 1.50
N LEU A 160 10.91 -18.40 0.46
CA LEU A 160 10.72 -16.97 0.24
C LEU A 160 9.46 -16.49 0.97
N LEU A 161 9.67 -15.61 1.95
CA LEU A 161 8.64 -14.86 2.64
C LEU A 161 8.34 -13.57 1.85
N PRO A 162 7.07 -13.30 1.48
CA PRO A 162 6.71 -12.10 0.74
C PRO A 162 6.76 -10.83 1.60
N ALA A 163 7.00 -9.71 0.92
CA ALA A 163 7.16 -8.37 1.51
C ALA A 163 5.99 -7.93 2.43
N ASP A 164 4.76 -8.28 2.10
CA ASP A 164 3.55 -7.95 2.88
C ASP A 164 3.60 -8.50 4.32
N ARG A 165 4.39 -9.54 4.57
CA ARG A 165 4.54 -10.15 5.90
C ARG A 165 5.49 -9.42 6.84
N PHE A 166 6.43 -8.63 6.31
CA PHE A 166 7.48 -8.03 7.12
C PHE A 166 7.70 -6.53 6.88
N LEU A 167 7.28 -5.96 5.75
CA LEU A 167 7.37 -4.52 5.51
C LEU A 167 6.55 -3.69 6.51
N PRO A 168 5.34 -4.08 6.95
CA PRO A 168 4.62 -3.33 7.99
C PRO A 168 5.41 -3.21 9.31
N ILE A 169 6.22 -4.23 9.62
CA ILE A 169 7.11 -4.22 10.78
C ILE A 169 8.31 -3.31 10.51
N ALA A 170 8.86 -3.33 9.29
CA ALA A 170 9.89 -2.36 8.91
C ALA A 170 9.41 -0.91 9.01
N ASP A 171 8.16 -0.64 8.65
CA ASP A 171 7.52 0.67 8.77
C ASP A 171 7.40 1.09 10.25
N GLU A 172 6.87 0.19 11.09
CA GLU A 172 6.69 0.42 12.54
C GLU A 172 8.01 0.73 13.26
N PHE A 173 9.11 0.09 12.85
CA PHE A 173 10.44 0.27 13.45
C PHE A 173 11.34 1.25 12.69
N GLY A 174 10.83 1.98 11.68
CA GLY A 174 11.57 3.02 10.96
C GLY A 174 12.70 2.48 10.07
N LEU A 175 12.66 1.20 9.68
CA LEU A 175 13.63 0.57 8.79
C LEU A 175 13.28 0.73 7.31
N ARG A 176 12.08 1.21 6.99
CA ARG A 176 11.58 1.24 5.61
C ARG A 176 12.45 2.04 4.65
N ALA A 177 12.88 3.25 5.05
CA ALA A 177 13.75 4.06 4.21
C ALA A 177 15.11 3.42 3.93
N THR A 178 15.64 2.68 4.90
CA THR A 178 16.89 1.91 4.73
C THR A 178 16.69 0.78 3.73
N ILE A 179 15.57 0.07 3.80
CA ILE A 179 15.23 -1.03 2.89
C ILE A 179 15.00 -0.52 1.47
N ASP A 180 14.22 0.55 1.30
CA ASP A 180 13.94 1.13 -0.02
C ASP A 180 15.25 1.55 -0.71
N ARG A 181 16.16 2.22 0.02
CA ARG A 181 17.48 2.60 -0.49
C ARG A 181 18.35 1.39 -0.83
N TRP A 182 18.30 0.35 0.00
CA TRP A 182 18.99 -0.91 -0.28
C TRP A 182 18.46 -1.55 -1.57
N ILE A 183 17.13 -1.63 -1.78
CA ILE A 183 16.51 -2.18 -3.00
C ILE A 183 17.02 -1.43 -4.24
N VAL A 184 16.96 -0.10 -4.22
CA VAL A 184 17.45 0.73 -5.34
C VAL A 184 18.92 0.46 -5.61
N THR A 185 19.76 0.47 -4.57
CA THR A 185 21.21 0.30 -4.71
C THR A 185 21.56 -1.07 -5.29
N GLN A 186 20.95 -2.14 -4.77
CA GLN A 186 21.18 -3.51 -5.24
C GLN A 186 20.66 -3.73 -6.66
N THR A 187 19.50 -3.16 -6.99
CA THR A 187 18.94 -3.23 -8.35
C THR A 187 19.86 -2.55 -9.36
N LEU A 188 20.29 -1.32 -9.05
CA LEU A 188 21.17 -0.56 -9.94
C LEU A 188 22.55 -1.21 -10.08
N ALA A 189 23.12 -1.72 -8.98
CA ALA A 189 24.37 -2.48 -9.03
C ALA A 189 24.24 -3.74 -9.90
N PHE A 190 23.14 -4.48 -9.78
CA PHE A 190 22.88 -5.66 -10.60
C PHE A 190 22.79 -5.31 -12.09
N ILE A 191 22.05 -4.26 -12.45
CA ILE A 191 21.93 -3.80 -13.84
C ILE A 191 23.29 -3.34 -14.38
N ALA A 192 24.05 -2.57 -13.60
CA ALA A 192 25.37 -2.08 -14.00
C ALA A 192 26.35 -3.23 -14.31
N ASN A 193 26.37 -4.25 -13.45
CA ASN A 193 27.21 -5.44 -13.62
C ASN A 193 26.82 -6.30 -14.82
N HIS A 194 25.57 -6.21 -15.29
CA HIS A 194 25.04 -7.02 -16.39
C HIS A 194 24.53 -6.18 -17.57
N ARG A 195 25.05 -4.95 -17.71
CA ARG A 195 24.59 -3.95 -18.70
C ARG A 195 24.53 -4.44 -20.14
N HIS A 196 25.39 -5.40 -20.51
CA HIS A 196 25.44 -5.95 -21.87
C HIS A 196 24.26 -6.89 -22.14
N ALA A 197 23.85 -7.66 -21.14
CA ALA A 197 22.68 -8.54 -21.23
C ALA A 197 21.38 -7.74 -21.05
N LEU A 198 21.37 -6.78 -20.11
CA LEU A 198 20.19 -6.02 -19.71
C LEU A 198 20.17 -4.60 -20.30
N ALA A 199 20.67 -4.45 -21.53
CA ALA A 199 20.85 -3.15 -22.16
C ALA A 199 19.50 -2.41 -22.27
N GLY A 200 19.41 -1.24 -21.63
CA GLY A 200 18.20 -0.42 -21.66
C GLY A 200 17.01 -1.01 -20.89
N ILE A 201 17.23 -1.99 -20.00
CA ILE A 201 16.18 -2.50 -19.13
C ILE A 201 15.57 -1.37 -18.31
N ARG A 202 14.24 -1.40 -18.18
CA ARG A 202 13.49 -0.51 -17.32
C ARG A 202 13.01 -1.28 -16.10
N VAL A 203 13.17 -0.68 -14.92
CA VAL A 203 12.74 -1.27 -13.66
C VAL A 203 11.88 -0.30 -12.87
N ALA A 204 10.84 -0.84 -12.24
CA ALA A 204 9.93 -0.12 -11.37
C ALA A 204 10.19 -0.50 -9.91
N ILE A 205 10.40 0.48 -9.04
CA ILE A 205 10.74 0.27 -7.62
C ILE A 205 9.77 1.06 -6.77
N SER A 206 9.13 0.39 -5.82
CA SER A 206 8.27 1.04 -4.83
C SER A 206 9.09 1.74 -3.75
N LEU A 207 8.77 3.01 -3.51
CA LEU A 207 9.31 3.82 -2.43
C LEU A 207 8.18 4.17 -1.46
N SER A 208 8.44 3.98 -0.17
CA SER A 208 7.53 4.44 0.86
C SER A 208 7.54 5.97 1.00
N GLY A 209 6.49 6.48 1.62
CA GLY A 209 6.34 7.87 1.99
C GLY A 209 7.45 8.36 2.90
N THR A 210 7.97 7.49 3.79
CA THR A 210 9.13 7.83 4.65
C THR A 210 10.42 8.06 3.84
N THR A 211 10.57 7.38 2.70
CA THR A 211 11.69 7.56 1.76
C THR A 211 11.51 8.80 0.89
N LEU A 212 10.27 9.12 0.51
CA LEU A 212 9.92 10.26 -0.36
C LEU A 212 9.91 11.61 0.36
N SER A 213 9.66 11.60 1.67
CA SER A 213 9.53 12.82 2.48
C SER A 213 10.81 13.68 2.55
N PRO A 214 12.03 13.11 2.72
CA PRO A 214 13.24 13.91 2.78
C PRO A 214 13.60 14.58 1.43
N PRO A 215 13.92 15.88 1.40
CA PRO A 215 14.32 16.58 0.18
C PRO A 215 15.72 16.16 -0.33
N THR A 216 16.42 15.32 0.43
CA THR A 216 17.74 14.78 0.07
C THR A 216 17.65 13.58 -0.87
N LEU A 217 16.46 13.00 -1.07
CA LEU A 217 16.28 11.82 -1.92
C LEU A 217 16.78 12.03 -3.37
N PRO A 218 16.46 13.14 -4.08
CA PRO A 218 16.90 13.32 -5.46
C PRO A 218 18.43 13.41 -5.58
N GLY A 219 19.10 14.13 -4.67
CA GLY A 219 20.56 14.24 -4.68
C GLY A 219 21.25 12.90 -4.41
N TRP A 220 20.70 12.11 -3.49
CA TRP A 220 21.18 10.75 -3.24
C TRP A 220 20.96 9.85 -4.46
N LEU A 221 19.77 9.85 -5.07
CA LEU A 221 19.46 9.01 -6.22
C LEU A 221 20.34 9.35 -7.43
N ALA A 222 20.55 10.65 -7.71
CA ALA A 222 21.45 11.11 -8.76
C ALA A 222 22.86 10.56 -8.59
N THR A 223 23.37 10.55 -7.35
CA THR A 223 24.70 10.01 -7.03
C THR A 223 24.77 8.51 -7.33
N VAL A 224 23.78 7.73 -6.90
CA VAL A 224 23.76 6.27 -7.11
C VAL A 224 23.61 5.93 -8.60
N LEU A 225 22.76 6.64 -9.33
CA LEU A 225 22.60 6.48 -10.78
C LEU A 225 23.90 6.78 -11.54
N GLN A 226 24.57 7.87 -11.19
CA GLN A 226 25.85 8.25 -11.80
C GLN A 226 26.93 7.19 -11.54
N GLN A 227 27.02 6.67 -10.31
CA GLN A 227 27.97 5.61 -9.95
C GLN A 227 27.70 4.30 -10.70
N ALA A 228 26.43 3.98 -10.94
CA ALA A 228 26.02 2.78 -11.66
C ALA A 228 26.05 2.95 -13.19
N HIS A 229 26.29 4.17 -13.70
CA HIS A 229 26.15 4.53 -15.12
C HIS A 229 24.77 4.14 -15.69
N ILE A 230 23.70 4.40 -14.93
CA ILE A 230 22.32 4.11 -15.33
C ILE A 230 21.60 5.42 -15.58
N GLU A 231 20.88 5.48 -16.69
CA GLU A 231 20.13 6.67 -17.06
C GLU A 231 18.82 6.77 -16.27
N PRO A 232 18.40 7.98 -15.82
CA PRO A 232 17.19 8.17 -15.03
C PRO A 232 15.91 7.59 -15.64
N TRP A 233 15.78 7.58 -16.98
CA TRP A 233 14.61 7.07 -17.69
C TRP A 233 14.41 5.55 -17.54
N GLN A 234 15.47 4.83 -17.14
CA GLN A 234 15.41 3.40 -16.82
C GLN A 234 14.67 3.13 -15.51
N LEU A 235 14.50 4.13 -14.66
CA LEU A 235 13.79 4.01 -13.38
C LEU A 235 12.34 4.51 -13.48
N ILE A 236 11.44 3.69 -12.97
CA ILE A 236 10.07 4.04 -12.63
C ILE A 236 9.94 3.98 -11.11
N LEU A 237 9.63 5.10 -10.46
CA LEU A 237 9.44 5.16 -9.01
C LEU A 237 7.96 5.04 -8.70
N ILE A 238 7.59 3.99 -7.98
CA ILE A 238 6.21 3.71 -7.57
C ILE A 238 5.99 4.26 -6.17
N PHE A 239 4.89 4.98 -5.95
CA PHE A 239 4.47 5.49 -4.65
C PHE A 239 2.99 5.24 -4.44
N ASP A 240 2.58 5.07 -3.18
CA ASP A 240 1.19 4.79 -2.84
C ASP A 240 0.35 6.10 -2.77
N ALA A 241 -0.86 6.07 -3.31
CA ALA A 241 -1.79 7.20 -3.29
C ALA A 241 -2.10 7.71 -1.88
N THR A 242 -2.34 6.80 -0.94
CA THR A 242 -2.72 7.13 0.43
C THR A 242 -1.54 7.72 1.21
N GLU A 243 -0.33 7.24 0.94
CA GLU A 243 0.89 7.79 1.55
C GLU A 243 1.21 9.18 0.99
N LEU A 244 1.00 9.40 -0.31
CA LEU A 244 1.22 10.69 -0.94
C LEU A 244 0.28 11.77 -0.38
N ALA A 245 -0.99 11.43 -0.18
CA ALA A 245 -1.99 12.35 0.40
C ALA A 245 -1.61 12.84 1.81
N ALA A 246 -0.84 12.05 2.56
CA ALA A 246 -0.36 12.40 3.89
C ALA A 246 0.91 13.28 3.89
N LEU A 247 1.58 13.46 2.74
CA LEU A 247 2.92 14.05 2.66
C LEU A 247 2.95 15.37 1.87
N ALA A 248 2.59 16.46 2.55
CA ALA A 248 2.76 17.82 2.01
C ALA A 248 4.20 18.14 1.48
N PRO A 249 5.31 17.64 2.08
CA PRO A 249 6.67 17.90 1.58
C PRO A 249 7.07 17.13 0.31
N ALA A 250 6.30 16.11 -0.11
CA ALA A 250 6.74 15.19 -1.18
C ALA A 250 6.76 15.84 -2.57
N ARG A 251 6.00 16.92 -2.80
CA ARG A 251 5.81 17.49 -4.15
C ARG A 251 7.10 17.99 -4.80
N SER A 252 7.94 18.74 -4.07
CA SER A 252 9.22 19.22 -4.60
C SER A 252 10.18 18.08 -4.89
N THR A 253 10.13 17.02 -4.08
CA THR A 253 10.92 15.79 -4.30
C THR A 253 10.47 15.09 -5.59
N LEU A 254 9.16 14.90 -5.78
CA LEU A 254 8.62 14.29 -7.01
C LEU A 254 8.96 15.11 -8.25
N GLU A 255 8.85 16.43 -8.18
CA GLU A 255 9.20 17.33 -9.28
C GLU A 255 10.69 17.25 -9.63
N ALA A 256 11.56 17.20 -8.62
CA ALA A 256 13.00 17.03 -8.83
C ALA A 256 13.34 15.66 -9.46
N LEU A 257 12.69 14.57 -9.03
CA LEU A 257 12.86 13.24 -9.60
C LEU A 257 12.38 13.18 -11.06
N ARG A 258 11.24 13.80 -11.36
CA ARG A 258 10.72 13.92 -12.73
C ARG A 258 11.63 14.76 -13.61
N THR A 259 12.14 15.88 -13.11
CA THR A 259 13.09 16.77 -13.82
C THR A 259 14.41 16.08 -14.10
N MET A 260 14.86 15.20 -13.19
CA MET A 260 16.02 14.34 -13.40
C MET A 260 15.82 13.35 -14.58
N GLY A 261 14.56 13.04 -14.93
CA GLY A 261 14.20 12.15 -16.02
C GLY A 261 13.68 10.78 -15.57
N CYS A 262 13.46 10.58 -14.26
CA CYS A 262 12.78 9.38 -13.77
C CYS A 262 11.29 9.41 -14.14
N HIS A 263 10.73 8.23 -14.37
CA HIS A 263 9.29 8.07 -14.48
C HIS A 263 8.64 7.90 -13.12
N LEU A 264 7.44 8.43 -12.97
CA LEU A 264 6.67 8.36 -11.73
C LEU A 264 5.43 7.49 -11.91
N ALA A 265 5.13 6.66 -10.93
CA ALA A 265 4.02 5.73 -10.94
C ALA A 265 3.24 5.80 -9.63
N LEU A 266 1.91 5.87 -9.70
CA LEU A 266 1.05 5.87 -8.53
C LEU A 266 0.37 4.51 -8.36
N ASP A 267 0.57 3.86 -7.22
CA ASP A 267 -0.10 2.63 -6.81
C ASP A 267 -1.36 2.90 -5.99
N GLY A 268 -2.21 1.88 -5.89
CA GLY A 268 -3.41 1.97 -5.07
C GLY A 268 -4.60 2.67 -5.75
N VAL A 269 -4.58 2.83 -7.08
CA VAL A 269 -5.71 3.42 -7.80
C VAL A 269 -6.89 2.46 -7.78
N ASP A 270 -7.82 2.70 -6.85
CA ASP A 270 -9.15 2.13 -6.83
C ASP A 270 -10.18 3.18 -7.29
N GLY A 271 -11.37 2.76 -7.73
CA GLY A 271 -12.37 3.66 -8.29
C GLY A 271 -12.83 4.80 -7.37
N VAL A 272 -12.44 4.79 -6.09
CA VAL A 272 -12.77 5.79 -5.08
C VAL A 272 -11.62 6.80 -4.90
N HIS A 273 -10.37 6.34 -4.91
CA HIS A 273 -9.17 7.14 -4.71
C HIS A 273 -8.48 7.55 -6.03
N ALA A 274 -9.08 7.20 -7.18
CA ALA A 274 -8.56 7.58 -8.49
C ALA A 274 -8.36 9.10 -8.67
N GLY A 275 -9.08 9.93 -7.91
CA GLY A 275 -8.92 11.38 -7.93
C GLY A 275 -7.51 11.87 -7.56
N GLU A 276 -6.77 11.13 -6.71
CA GLU A 276 -5.40 11.49 -6.33
C GLU A 276 -4.41 11.20 -7.46
N GLY A 277 -4.52 10.04 -8.11
CA GLY A 277 -3.73 9.71 -9.32
C GLY A 277 -4.06 10.57 -10.52
N LEU A 278 -5.32 10.98 -10.60
CA LEU A 278 -5.81 11.96 -11.54
C LEU A 278 -5.71 13.38 -10.98
N SER A 279 -4.89 13.68 -9.97
CA SER A 279 -4.55 15.06 -9.61
C SER A 279 -3.29 15.47 -10.37
N GLY A 280 -3.21 16.74 -10.79
CA GLY A 280 -1.96 17.27 -11.35
C GLY A 280 -0.81 17.26 -10.33
N GLU A 281 -1.15 17.17 -9.04
CA GLU A 281 -0.21 17.20 -7.93
C GLU A 281 0.59 15.90 -7.77
N ALA A 282 0.03 14.75 -8.19
CA ALA A 282 0.73 13.47 -8.12
C ALA A 282 1.86 13.33 -9.15
N GLN A 283 1.82 14.13 -10.23
CA GLN A 283 2.82 14.15 -11.32
C GLN A 283 3.18 12.75 -11.89
N ALA A 284 2.31 11.76 -11.70
CA ALA A 284 2.56 10.38 -12.11
C ALA A 284 2.35 10.22 -13.62
N ASP A 285 3.26 9.50 -14.28
CA ASP A 285 3.15 9.10 -15.68
C ASP A 285 2.38 7.78 -15.86
N ILE A 286 2.28 7.00 -14.78
CA ILE A 286 1.70 5.65 -14.76
C ILE A 286 0.77 5.54 -13.54
N LEU A 287 -0.41 4.97 -13.74
CA LEU A 287 -1.38 4.65 -12.70
C LEU A 287 -1.49 3.12 -12.59
N LEU A 288 -1.15 2.56 -11.43
CA LEU A 288 -1.29 1.15 -11.14
C LEU A 288 -2.62 0.92 -10.43
N MET A 289 -3.48 0.16 -11.10
CA MET A 289 -4.78 -0.22 -10.58
C MET A 289 -4.66 -1.30 -9.52
N THR A 290 -5.50 -1.21 -8.48
CA THR A 290 -5.55 -2.26 -7.47
C THR A 290 -5.96 -3.62 -8.05
N PRO A 291 -5.44 -4.74 -7.50
CA PRO A 291 -5.87 -6.08 -7.86
C PRO A 291 -7.38 -6.30 -7.72
N SER A 292 -8.01 -5.67 -6.73
CA SER A 292 -9.45 -5.80 -6.47
C SER A 292 -10.29 -5.16 -7.58
N LEU A 293 -9.94 -3.95 -8.04
CA LEU A 293 -10.64 -3.31 -9.15
C LEU A 293 -10.44 -4.08 -10.46
N SER A 294 -9.22 -4.56 -10.72
CA SER A 294 -8.89 -5.36 -11.91
C SER A 294 -9.72 -6.66 -11.98
N ARG A 295 -9.97 -7.30 -10.83
CA ARG A 295 -10.84 -8.51 -10.76
C ARG A 295 -12.32 -8.20 -10.89
N ARG A 296 -12.79 -7.06 -10.35
CA ARG A 296 -14.22 -6.68 -10.37
C ARG A 296 -14.67 -6.07 -11.70
N ALA A 297 -13.75 -5.56 -12.52
CA ALA A 297 -14.03 -5.02 -13.85
C ALA A 297 -14.36 -6.13 -14.86
N GLN A 298 -15.53 -6.74 -14.71
CA GLN A 298 -16.08 -7.77 -15.57
C GLN A 298 -17.04 -7.16 -16.60
N PRO A 299 -17.34 -7.84 -17.73
CA PRO A 299 -18.12 -7.26 -18.84
C PRO A 299 -19.44 -6.59 -18.47
N GLU A 300 -20.16 -7.12 -17.48
CA GLU A 300 -21.48 -6.63 -17.05
C GLU A 300 -21.43 -5.82 -15.73
N SER A 301 -20.24 -5.53 -15.21
CA SER A 301 -20.11 -4.87 -13.91
C SER A 301 -20.14 -3.34 -13.99
N LEU A 302 -20.48 -2.69 -12.88
CA LEU A 302 -20.37 -1.24 -12.75
C LEU A 302 -18.90 -0.81 -12.84
N GLU A 303 -18.00 -1.61 -12.27
CA GLU A 303 -16.57 -1.38 -12.22
C GLU A 303 -15.94 -1.29 -13.61
N ARG A 304 -16.49 -2.00 -14.60
CA ARG A 304 -16.10 -1.83 -16.01
C ARG A 304 -16.22 -0.37 -16.46
N HIS A 305 -17.33 0.28 -16.14
CA HIS A 305 -17.59 1.68 -16.51
C HIS A 305 -16.65 2.63 -15.77
N ILE A 306 -16.36 2.33 -14.50
CA ILE A 306 -15.39 3.08 -13.69
C ILE A 306 -14.00 2.99 -14.32
N VAL A 307 -13.56 1.78 -14.69
CA VAL A 307 -12.25 1.57 -15.33
C VAL A 307 -12.17 2.27 -16.68
N ALA A 308 -13.20 2.17 -17.53
CA ALA A 308 -13.23 2.85 -18.81
C ALA A 308 -13.13 4.37 -18.66
N ALA A 309 -13.85 4.96 -17.71
CA ALA A 309 -13.77 6.39 -17.41
C ALA A 309 -12.38 6.77 -16.86
N LEU A 310 -11.80 5.97 -15.98
CA LEU A 310 -10.44 6.16 -15.46
C LEU A 310 -9.42 6.21 -16.60
N CYS A 311 -9.44 5.24 -17.51
CA CYS A 311 -8.55 5.21 -18.67
C CYS A 311 -8.70 6.47 -19.54
N GLN A 312 -9.94 6.89 -19.84
CA GLN A 312 -10.19 8.11 -20.62
C GLN A 312 -9.57 9.35 -19.96
N VAL A 313 -9.79 9.55 -18.67
CA VAL A 313 -9.25 10.73 -17.96
C VAL A 313 -7.73 10.66 -17.84
N ALA A 314 -7.17 9.47 -17.58
CA ALA A 314 -5.72 9.26 -17.54
C ALA A 314 -5.06 9.60 -18.89
N HIS A 315 -5.64 9.15 -20.00
CA HIS A 315 -5.13 9.42 -21.34
C HIS A 315 -5.20 10.90 -21.72
N LEU A 316 -6.25 11.63 -21.32
CA LEU A 316 -6.32 13.09 -21.48
C LEU A 316 -5.17 13.81 -20.78
N ARG A 317 -4.65 13.22 -19.70
CA ARG A 317 -3.50 13.71 -18.92
C ARG A 317 -2.18 13.12 -19.38
N ARG A 318 -2.17 12.34 -20.46
CA ARG A 318 -1.00 11.61 -20.99
C ARG A 318 -0.40 10.61 -20.00
N GLN A 319 -1.24 10.09 -19.10
CA GLN A 319 -0.88 9.03 -18.17
C GLN A 319 -1.22 7.67 -18.77
N ARG A 320 -0.50 6.63 -18.36
CA ARG A 320 -0.78 5.24 -18.72
C ARG A 320 -1.44 4.51 -17.56
N VAL A 321 -2.33 3.56 -17.83
CA VAL A 321 -3.00 2.76 -16.80
C VAL A 321 -2.55 1.31 -16.89
N VAL A 322 -2.15 0.74 -15.74
CA VAL A 322 -1.67 -0.63 -15.60
C VAL A 322 -2.62 -1.43 -14.73
N ALA A 323 -3.13 -2.55 -15.24
CA ALA A 323 -3.96 -3.47 -14.45
C ALA A 323 -3.09 -4.53 -13.76
N ARG A 324 -3.34 -4.78 -12.47
CA ARG A 324 -2.59 -5.74 -11.65
C ARG A 324 -3.40 -7.00 -11.37
N ALA A 325 -2.69 -8.10 -11.07
CA ALA A 325 -3.27 -9.41 -10.81
C ALA A 325 -4.18 -9.91 -11.95
N VAL A 326 -3.73 -9.75 -13.20
CA VAL A 326 -4.39 -10.32 -14.38
C VAL A 326 -4.00 -11.79 -14.51
N GLU A 327 -4.99 -12.69 -14.46
CA GLU A 327 -4.75 -14.13 -14.34
C GLU A 327 -4.95 -14.93 -15.63
N GLY A 328 -5.54 -14.35 -16.68
CA GLY A 328 -5.68 -15.04 -17.95
C GLY A 328 -6.05 -14.14 -19.13
N ASP A 329 -5.93 -14.70 -20.34
CA ASP A 329 -6.04 -13.98 -21.61
C ASP A 329 -7.40 -13.31 -21.82
N ALA A 330 -8.50 -13.95 -21.42
CA ALA A 330 -9.84 -13.37 -21.52
C ALA A 330 -9.97 -12.08 -20.69
N GLN A 331 -9.43 -12.06 -19.46
CA GLN A 331 -9.41 -10.87 -18.61
C GLN A 331 -8.51 -9.80 -19.21
N ARG A 332 -7.33 -10.19 -19.72
CA ARG A 332 -6.39 -9.29 -20.39
C ARG A 332 -7.01 -8.62 -21.62
N GLN A 333 -7.67 -9.38 -22.49
CA GLN A 333 -8.35 -8.85 -23.68
C GLN A 333 -9.49 -7.92 -23.29
N HIS A 334 -10.28 -8.28 -22.27
CA HIS A 334 -11.33 -7.41 -21.76
C HIS A 334 -10.78 -6.08 -21.25
N LEU A 335 -9.76 -6.11 -20.39
CA LEU A 335 -9.11 -4.91 -19.85
C LEU A 335 -8.49 -4.04 -20.96
N ARG A 336 -7.91 -4.65 -21.99
CA ARG A 336 -7.41 -3.94 -23.19
C ARG A 336 -8.52 -3.15 -23.88
N GLN A 337 -9.71 -3.73 -24.02
CA GLN A 337 -10.87 -3.05 -24.63
C GLN A 337 -11.35 -1.85 -23.80
N LEU A 338 -11.09 -1.83 -22.49
CA LEU A 338 -11.39 -0.69 -21.62
C LEU A 338 -10.34 0.43 -21.68
N GLY A 339 -9.27 0.24 -22.44
CA GLY A 339 -8.20 1.23 -22.59
C GLY A 339 -7.04 1.08 -21.59
N ILE A 340 -6.92 -0.08 -20.91
CA ILE A 340 -5.71 -0.38 -20.14
C ILE A 340 -4.50 -0.46 -21.08
N ASP A 341 -3.37 0.11 -20.67
CA ASP A 341 -2.15 0.20 -21.48
C ASP A 341 -1.20 -0.98 -21.26
N ALA A 342 -1.08 -1.45 -20.01
CA ALA A 342 -0.25 -2.61 -19.66
C ALA A 342 -0.88 -3.48 -18.58
N VAL A 343 -0.39 -4.71 -18.47
CA VAL A 343 -0.86 -5.68 -17.47
C VAL A 343 0.28 -6.29 -16.67
N GLN A 344 -0.02 -6.63 -15.43
CA GLN A 344 0.80 -7.42 -14.54
C GLN A 344 -0.04 -8.54 -13.92
N GLY A 345 0.54 -9.73 -13.79
CA GLY A 345 -0.11 -10.87 -13.15
C GLY A 345 0.39 -12.19 -13.72
N ARG A 346 -0.28 -13.29 -13.38
CA ARG A 346 0.13 -14.63 -13.81
C ARG A 346 0.22 -14.76 -15.33
N ASP A 347 -0.67 -14.09 -16.06
CA ASP A 347 -0.66 -14.06 -17.53
C ASP A 347 0.59 -13.38 -18.11
N ALA A 348 1.07 -12.32 -17.45
CA ALA A 348 2.26 -11.58 -17.89
C ALA A 348 3.57 -12.29 -17.49
N GLY A 349 3.53 -13.04 -16.40
CA GLY A 349 4.66 -13.79 -15.85
C GLY A 349 4.74 -13.65 -14.33
N GLN A 350 5.24 -14.69 -13.67
CA GLN A 350 5.47 -14.68 -12.23
C GLN A 350 6.72 -13.88 -11.87
N ALA A 351 6.80 -13.47 -10.61
CA ALA A 351 8.02 -12.87 -10.07
C ALA A 351 9.12 -13.94 -9.99
N ILE A 352 10.27 -13.66 -10.60
CA ILE A 352 11.44 -14.55 -10.59
C ILE A 352 12.62 -13.85 -9.91
N PRO A 353 13.57 -14.56 -9.30
CA PRO A 353 14.80 -13.95 -8.80
C PRO A 353 15.48 -13.07 -9.85
N LEU A 354 15.96 -11.89 -9.43
CA LEU A 354 16.55 -10.90 -10.33
C LEU A 354 17.69 -11.48 -11.19
N ALA A 355 18.47 -12.41 -10.62
CA ALA A 355 19.53 -13.13 -11.31
C ALA A 355 19.04 -13.97 -12.51
N GLU A 356 17.81 -14.50 -12.45
CA GLU A 356 17.23 -15.34 -13.50
C GLU A 356 16.81 -14.55 -14.75
N LEU A 357 16.76 -13.21 -14.68
CA LEU A 357 16.52 -12.37 -15.86
C LEU A 357 17.55 -12.65 -16.97
N LEU A 358 18.80 -12.95 -16.60
CA LEU A 358 19.90 -13.19 -17.54
C LEU A 358 19.67 -14.44 -18.39
N SER A 359 19.01 -15.46 -17.83
CA SER A 359 18.69 -16.70 -18.54
C SER A 359 17.51 -16.51 -19.49
N SER A 360 16.51 -15.72 -19.09
CA SER A 360 15.27 -15.52 -19.84
C SER A 360 15.42 -14.69 -21.13
N GLU A 361 16.47 -13.88 -21.24
CA GLU A 361 16.76 -13.09 -22.45
C GLU A 361 17.68 -13.81 -23.45
N GLY A 362 18.39 -14.85 -23.01
CA GLY A 362 19.23 -15.69 -23.88
C GLY A 362 18.43 -16.54 -24.88
N GLU A 363 17.27 -17.05 -24.47
CA GLU A 363 16.42 -17.93 -25.30
C GLU A 363 15.64 -17.20 -26.41
N LYS A 364 15.64 -15.87 -26.45
CA LYS A 364 14.90 -15.08 -27.46
C LYS A 364 15.76 -14.58 -28.63
N LYS A 365 17.04 -14.97 -28.69
CA LYS A 365 17.98 -14.63 -29.76
C LYS A 365 18.32 -15.78 -30.71
N GLU A 366 17.72 -16.95 -30.53
CA GLU A 366 17.67 -18.04 -31.53
C GLU A 366 16.30 -18.07 -32.20
#